data_AF-A0A767RXV4-F1
#
_entry.id   AF-A0A767RXV4-F1
#
_cell.length_a   1.000
_cell.length_b   1.000
_cell.length_c   1.000
_cell.angle_alpha   90.00
_cell.angle_beta   90.00
_cell.angle_gamma   90.00
#
_symmetry.space_group_name_H-M   'P 1'
#
loop_
_entity.id
_entity.type
_entity.pdbx_description
1 polymer ?
#
loop_
_entity_poly.entity_id
_entity_poly.type
_entity_poly.pdbx_seq_one_letter_code
_entity_poly.pdbx_strand_id
1 'polypeptide(L)'
;GELTLGGDNSYSGATTITDGTLIAANVNALGSGNIDNSGTLILDANGAFELANVTTHSGATTALAAGSTLDAGQFTQEDGSTLSIDLGAATD
;
A
#
# COMPACT_ATOMS: atom_id res chain seq x y z
N GLY A 1 5.48 14.34 -4.21
CA GLY A 1 5.33 14.77 -2.81
C GLY A 1 5.07 13.55 -1.95
N GLU A 2 5.12 13.69 -0.62
CA GLU A 2 4.92 12.58 0.32
C GLU A 2 3.80 12.90 1.30
N LEU A 3 2.92 11.93 1.55
CA LEU A 3 1.85 11.99 2.53
C LEU A 3 1.90 10.73 3.39
N THR A 4 1.92 10.90 4.71
CA THR A 4 1.81 9.79 5.66
C THR A 4 0.45 9.82 6.36
N LEU A 5 -0.26 8.69 6.34
CA LEU A 5 -1.48 8.44 7.10
C LEU A 5 -1.16 7.50 8.26
N GLY A 6 -1.17 8.01 9.49
CA GLY A 6 -0.81 7.24 10.70
C GLY A 6 -1.96 6.94 11.65
N GLY A 7 -3.17 7.43 11.36
CA GLY A 7 -4.37 7.20 12.17
C GLY A 7 -5.42 6.41 11.41
N ASP A 8 -6.44 5.95 12.12
CA ASP A 8 -7.54 5.18 11.52
C ASP A 8 -8.38 6.07 10.61
N ASN A 9 -8.72 5.57 9.42
CA ASN A 9 -9.58 6.26 8.47
C ASN A 9 -10.79 5.39 8.09
N SER A 10 -12.00 5.95 8.22
CA SER A 10 -13.26 5.21 7.96
C SER A 10 -13.94 5.62 6.65
N TYR A 11 -13.21 6.20 5.70
CA TYR A 11 -13.80 6.57 4.42
C TYR A 11 -14.09 5.30 3.60
N SER A 12 -15.16 5.33 2.80
CA SER A 12 -15.58 4.21 1.95
C SER A 12 -15.31 4.44 0.47
N GLY A 13 -14.89 5.66 0.10
CA GLY A 13 -14.47 5.99 -1.26
C GLY A 13 -13.14 5.32 -1.62
N ALA A 14 -12.86 5.26 -2.92
CA ALA A 14 -11.58 4.78 -3.43
C ALA A 14 -10.43 5.69 -3.00
N THR A 15 -9.23 5.11 -2.90
CA THR A 15 -7.97 5.84 -2.78
C THR A 15 -7.31 5.89 -4.15
N THR A 16 -7.09 7.08 -4.70
CA THR A 16 -6.37 7.26 -5.96
C THR A 16 -5.06 7.98 -5.70
N ILE A 17 -3.95 7.34 -6.05
CA ILE A 17 -2.60 7.89 -5.96
C ILE A 17 -2.17 8.20 -7.40
N THR A 18 -2.24 9.47 -7.79
CA THR A 18 -1.91 9.89 -9.17
C THR A 18 -0.41 10.05 -9.41
N ASP A 19 0.33 10.44 -8.38
CA ASP A 19 1.79 10.60 -8.36
C ASP A 19 2.26 10.73 -6.88
N GLY A 20 3.57 10.74 -6.65
CA GLY A 20 4.17 10.89 -5.32
C GLY A 20 4.08 9.63 -4.48
N THR A 21 4.16 9.80 -3.16
CA THR A 21 4.24 8.70 -2.19
C THR A 21 3.15 8.84 -1.14
N LEU A 22 2.36 7.78 -0.96
CA LEU A 22 1.43 7.59 0.15
C LEU A 22 1.99 6.51 1.07
N ILE A 23 2.24 6.87 2.34
CA ILE A 23 2.69 5.95 3.39
C ILE A 23 1.52 5.67 4.33
N ALA A 24 1.11 4.42 4.42
CA ALA A 24 0.12 3.95 5.38
C ALA A 24 0.86 3.39 6.61
N ALA A 25 1.01 4.23 7.65
CA ALA A 25 1.79 3.93 8.86
C ALA A 25 0.94 3.34 10.01
N ASN A 26 -0.28 2.90 9.69
CA ASN A 26 -1.20 2.17 10.57
C ASN A 26 -1.99 1.20 9.67
N VAL A 27 -2.26 -0.01 10.13
CA VAL A 27 -3.02 -1.03 9.37
C VAL A 27 -4.42 -0.57 8.95
N ASN A 28 -5.03 0.36 9.69
CA ASN A 28 -6.33 0.99 9.39
C ASN A 28 -6.18 2.38 8.76
N ALA A 29 -4.99 2.74 8.28
CA ALA A 29 -4.74 4.06 7.71
C ALA A 29 -5.49 4.32 6.41
N LEU A 30 -5.87 3.27 5.69
CA LEU A 30 -6.63 3.34 4.46
C LEU A 30 -8.06 2.88 4.71
N GLY A 31 -9.00 3.51 4.01
CA GLY A 31 -10.41 3.18 4.06
C GLY A 31 -10.75 1.89 3.32
N SER A 32 -12.04 1.59 3.20
CA SER A 32 -12.53 0.31 2.64
C SER A 32 -12.68 0.27 1.12
N GLY A 33 -12.34 1.36 0.42
CA GLY A 33 -12.44 1.44 -1.03
C GLY A 33 -11.23 0.82 -1.76
N ASN A 34 -11.38 0.64 -3.07
CA ASN A 34 -10.29 0.19 -3.94
C ASN A 34 -9.13 1.20 -3.93
N ILE A 35 -7.93 0.70 -4.18
CA ILE A 35 -6.73 1.50 -4.38
C ILE A 35 -6.33 1.45 -5.85
N ASP A 36 -6.25 2.62 -6.44
CA ASP A 36 -5.73 2.87 -7.79
C ASP A 36 -4.40 3.62 -7.65
N ASN A 37 -3.29 2.92 -7.90
CA ASN A 37 -1.94 3.41 -7.64
C ASN A 37 -1.15 3.62 -8.94
N SER A 38 -0.96 4.88 -9.30
CA SER A 38 -0.04 5.36 -10.35
C SER A 38 1.24 6.01 -9.78
N GLY A 39 1.42 6.00 -8.45
CA GLY A 39 2.58 6.57 -7.75
C GLY A 39 3.31 5.52 -6.90
N THR A 40 3.56 5.84 -5.64
CA THR A 40 4.12 4.90 -4.66
C THR A 40 3.17 4.74 -3.48
N LEU A 41 2.77 3.51 -3.19
CA LEU A 41 2.09 3.11 -1.97
C LEU A 41 3.07 2.34 -1.08
N ILE A 42 3.25 2.78 0.16
CA ILE A 42 4.03 2.08 1.17
C ILE A 42 3.11 1.64 2.30
N LEU A 43 3.04 0.34 2.54
CA LEU A 43 2.39 -0.26 3.69
C LEU A 43 3.45 -0.44 4.78
N ASP A 44 3.47 0.49 5.74
CA ASP A 44 4.55 0.65 6.74
C ASP A 44 4.00 0.49 8.16
N ALA A 45 3.40 -0.67 8.43
CA ALA A 45 2.95 -1.04 9.76
C ALA A 45 3.06 -2.54 9.97
N ASN A 46 3.41 -2.96 11.19
CA ASN A 46 3.36 -4.37 11.55
C ASN A 46 1.90 -4.85 11.58
N GLY A 47 1.63 -5.98 10.93
CA GLY A 47 0.29 -6.58 10.87
C GLY A 47 -0.33 -6.57 9.48
N ALA A 48 -1.60 -6.95 9.41
CA ALA A 48 -2.32 -7.09 8.14
C ALA A 48 -3.03 -5.81 7.74
N PHE A 49 -2.80 -5.35 6.51
CA PHE A 49 -3.62 -4.36 5.84
C PHE A 49 -4.75 -5.09 5.12
N GLU A 50 -5.96 -4.99 5.67
CA GLU A 50 -7.20 -5.51 5.07
C GLU A 50 -7.72 -4.51 4.04
N LEU A 51 -7.43 -4.76 2.77
CA LEU A 51 -7.75 -3.85 1.67
C LEU A 51 -8.77 -4.48 0.73
N ALA A 52 -9.48 -3.64 -0.02
CA ALA A 52 -10.31 -4.09 -1.13
C ALA A 52 -9.42 -4.56 -2.29
N ASN A 53 -9.60 -4.01 -3.50
CA ASN A 53 -8.68 -4.30 -4.60
C ASN A 53 -7.56 -3.26 -4.65
N VAL A 54 -6.35 -3.71 -4.95
CA VAL A 54 -5.18 -2.86 -5.17
C VAL A 54 -4.69 -3.06 -6.60
N THR A 55 -4.74 -2.00 -7.41
CA THR A 55 -4.14 -1.97 -8.74
C THR A 55 -2.89 -1.11 -8.71
N THR A 56 -1.75 -1.67 -9.14
CA THR A 56 -0.50 -0.93 -9.31
C THR A 56 -0.21 -0.80 -10.80
N HIS A 57 -0.27 0.44 -11.30
CA HIS A 57 -0.10 0.77 -12.71
C HIS A 57 1.37 0.76 -13.13
N SER A 58 1.61 0.72 -14.44
CA SER A 58 2.97 0.77 -15.01
C SER A 58 3.79 1.94 -14.45
N GLY A 59 5.03 1.67 -14.03
CA GLY A 59 5.91 2.66 -13.39
C GLY A 59 5.63 2.95 -11.92
N ALA A 60 4.50 2.49 -11.37
CA ALA A 60 4.14 2.65 -9.97
C ALA A 60 4.75 1.55 -9.09
N THR A 61 4.79 1.81 -7.78
CA THR A 61 5.30 0.87 -6.77
C THR A 61 4.27 0.66 -5.66
N THR A 62 4.05 -0.60 -5.29
CA THR A 62 3.47 -0.96 -4.00
C THR A 62 4.57 -1.63 -3.17
N ALA A 63 4.82 -1.13 -1.97
CA ALA A 63 5.87 -1.60 -1.07
C ALA A 63 5.28 -2.09 0.25
N LEU A 64 5.77 -3.25 0.73
CA LEU A 64 5.48 -3.77 2.06
C LEU A 64 6.74 -3.64 2.92
N ALA A 65 6.63 -2.95 4.05
CA ALA A 65 7.67 -2.93 5.06
C ALA A 65 7.81 -4.30 5.75
N ALA A 66 8.93 -4.51 6.43
CA ALA A 66 9.15 -5.72 7.21
C ALA A 66 8.04 -5.88 8.27
N GLY A 67 7.40 -7.06 8.29
CA GLY A 67 6.32 -7.39 9.21
C GLY A 67 4.93 -6.91 8.77
N SER A 68 4.81 -6.23 7.63
CA SER A 68 3.51 -5.95 7.01
C SER A 68 3.00 -7.16 6.23
N THR A 69 1.70 -7.41 6.31
CA THR A 69 0.97 -8.37 5.50
C THR A 69 -0.02 -7.61 4.62
N LEU A 70 -0.06 -7.92 3.33
CA LEU A 70 -1.09 -7.45 2.41
C LEU A 70 -2.21 -8.49 2.35
N ASP A 71 -3.39 -8.15 2.88
CA ASP A 71 -4.62 -8.94 2.72
C ASP A 71 -5.59 -8.15 1.84
N ALA A 72 -5.46 -8.33 0.53
CA ALA A 72 -6.30 -7.65 -0.47
C ALA A 72 -7.21 -8.66 -1.16
N GLY A 73 -8.44 -8.25 -1.47
CA GLY A 73 -9.36 -9.06 -2.27
C GLY A 73 -8.77 -9.44 -3.63
N GLN A 74 -8.14 -8.47 -4.30
CA GLN A 74 -7.32 -8.69 -5.49
C GLN A 74 -6.11 -7.76 -5.47
N PHE A 75 -4.93 -8.29 -5.78
CA PHE A 75 -3.73 -7.50 -6.09
C PHE A 75 -3.44 -7.61 -7.59
N THR A 76 -3.63 -6.53 -8.33
CA THR A 76 -3.34 -6.44 -9.76
C THR A 76 -2.06 -5.65 -9.96
N GLN A 77 -1.06 -6.32 -10.52
CA GLN A 77 0.21 -5.73 -10.91
C GLN A 77 0.25 -5.61 -12.44
N GLU A 78 0.24 -4.38 -12.96
CA GLU A 78 0.37 -4.16 -14.40
C GLU A 78 1.83 -4.32 -14.86
N ASP A 79 2.02 -4.54 -16.15
CA ASP A 79 3.35 -4.63 -16.76
C ASP A 79 4.17 -3.35 -16.49
N GLY A 80 5.43 -3.52 -16.10
CA GLY A 80 6.32 -2.41 -15.74
C GLY A 80 6.07 -1.77 -14.37
N SER A 81 5.18 -2.31 -13.54
CA SER A 81 5.04 -1.88 -12.14
C SER A 81 5.94 -2.69 -11.18
N THR A 82 6.10 -2.22 -9.94
CA THR A 82 6.96 -2.87 -8.94
C THR A 82 6.17 -3.28 -7.70
N LEU A 83 6.40 -4.51 -7.23
CA LEU A 83 6.07 -4.94 -5.87
C LEU A 83 7.38 -5.05 -5.11
N SER A 84 7.56 -4.20 -4.11
CA SER A 84 8.72 -4.22 -3.22
C SER A 84 8.31 -4.85 -1.90
N ILE A 85 9.13 -5.77 -1.39
CA ILE A 85 8.89 -6.44 -0.11
C ILE A 85 10.19 -6.37 0.67
N ASP A 86 10.15 -5.71 1.83
CA ASP A 86 11.23 -5.79 2.80
C ASP A 86 11.07 -7.06 3.63
N LEU A 87 12.08 -7.93 3.57
CA LEU A 87 12.12 -9.19 4.31
C LEU A 87 12.72 -9.02 5.73
N GLY A 88 13.13 -7.81 6.08
CA GLY A 88 13.86 -7.49 7.29
C GLY A 88 15.35 -7.84 7.21
N ALA A 89 16.09 -7.48 8.25
CA ALA A 89 17.49 -7.89 8.39
C ALA A 89 17.59 -9.38 8.75
N ALA A 90 18.55 -10.08 8.15
CA ALA A 90 18.92 -11.40 8.62
C ALA A 90 19.48 -11.29 10.06
N THR A 91 18.93 -12.05 10.99
CA THR A 91 19.51 -12.24 12.32
C THR A 91 20.31 -13.54 12.29
N ASP A 92 21.64 -13.43 12.42
CA ASP A 92 22.56 -14.58 12.54
C ASP A 92 22.28 -15.45 13.78
#